data_AF-A0A1X6ZRB6-F1
#
_entry.id   AF-A0A1X6ZRB6-F1
#
_cell.length_a   1.000
_cell.length_b   1.000
_cell.length_c   1.000
_cell.angle_alpha   90.00
_cell.angle_beta   90.00
_cell.angle_gamma   90.00
#
_symmetry.space_group_name_H-M   'P 1'
#
loop_
_entity.id
_entity.type
_entity.pdbx_description
1 polymer ?
#
loop_
_entity_poly.entity_id
_entity_poly.type
_entity_poly.pdbx_seq_one_letter_code
_entity_poly.pdbx_strand_id
1 'polypeptide(L)'
;MTRPKTPAPAGPLARLVAARRALVAPTGLATLADVGLDGPYVSPYQLSCGAADGPVLVSFNFLDAPTARDRRATLARDGYLPEMLFNRVLDAALARLGRARHEIYLTHAAHVLPPARSAPVPRAAIDASMEAVTRFETADRPVIALGDVAASACARFGIAHDALPHPSARGRTRDDKAAALATAIARVLPAVADRQVPAHA
;
A
#
# COMPACT_ATOMS: atom_id res chain seq x y z
N MET A 1 -40.14 -11.69 -7.46
CA MET A 1 -38.78 -12.14 -7.83
C MET A 1 -37.78 -11.49 -6.88
N THR A 2 -37.39 -12.20 -5.82
CA THR A 2 -36.37 -11.77 -4.87
C THR A 2 -34.99 -11.94 -5.50
N ARG A 3 -34.21 -10.85 -5.62
CA ARG A 3 -32.80 -10.95 -6.03
C ARG A 3 -32.07 -11.91 -5.08
N PRO A 4 -31.24 -12.83 -5.58
CA PRO A 4 -30.40 -13.63 -4.71
C PRO A 4 -29.46 -12.69 -3.93
N LYS A 5 -29.50 -12.83 -2.59
CA LYS A 5 -28.63 -12.13 -1.66
C LYS A 5 -27.21 -12.65 -1.90
N THR A 6 -26.34 -11.83 -2.48
CA THR A 6 -24.92 -12.15 -2.66
C THR A 6 -24.36 -12.63 -1.32
N PRO A 7 -23.73 -13.82 -1.25
CA PRO A 7 -23.16 -14.30 0.00
C PRO A 7 -22.13 -13.29 0.50
N ALA A 8 -22.17 -12.99 1.80
CA ALA A 8 -21.20 -12.09 2.41
C ALA A 8 -19.78 -12.66 2.22
N PRO A 9 -18.79 -11.82 1.90
CA PRO A 9 -17.42 -12.29 1.69
C PRO A 9 -16.87 -12.99 2.94
N ALA A 10 -16.34 -14.20 2.76
CA ALA A 10 -15.74 -15.01 3.81
C ALA A 10 -14.32 -14.51 4.14
N GLY A 11 -14.13 -14.00 5.35
CA GLY A 11 -12.83 -13.55 5.89
C GLY A 11 -12.57 -12.03 5.79
N PRO A 12 -11.68 -11.48 6.65
CA PRO A 12 -11.36 -10.05 6.68
C PRO A 12 -10.86 -9.50 5.33
N LEU A 13 -9.95 -10.21 4.65
CA LEU A 13 -9.42 -9.79 3.34
C LEU A 13 -10.52 -9.73 2.27
N ALA A 14 -11.40 -10.72 2.20
CA ALA A 14 -12.47 -10.73 1.20
C ALA A 14 -13.44 -9.55 1.38
N ARG A 15 -13.70 -9.12 2.63
CA ARG A 15 -14.48 -7.91 2.92
C ARG A 15 -13.78 -6.65 2.42
N LEU A 16 -12.47 -6.54 2.62
CA LEU A 16 -11.68 -5.41 2.15
C LEU A 16 -11.62 -5.34 0.61
N VAL A 17 -11.46 -6.49 -0.05
CA VAL A 17 -11.51 -6.59 -1.52
C VAL A 17 -12.89 -6.18 -2.04
N ALA A 18 -13.97 -6.64 -1.40
CA ALA A 18 -15.32 -6.24 -1.76
C ALA A 18 -15.55 -4.73 -1.55
N ALA A 19 -15.07 -4.17 -0.44
CA ALA A 19 -15.17 -2.73 -0.16
C ALA A 19 -14.42 -1.89 -1.21
N ARG A 20 -13.20 -2.30 -1.58
CA ARG A 20 -12.47 -1.68 -2.69
C ARG A 20 -13.25 -1.74 -4.00
N ARG A 21 -13.78 -2.92 -4.36
CA ARG A 21 -14.55 -3.10 -5.60
C ARG A 21 -15.83 -2.27 -5.63
N ALA A 22 -16.37 -1.93 -4.46
CA ALA A 22 -17.53 -1.05 -4.33
C ALA A 22 -17.19 0.44 -4.42
N LEU A 23 -15.90 0.83 -4.44
CA LEU A 23 -15.51 2.22 -4.63
C LEU A 23 -15.93 2.70 -6.02
N VAL A 24 -16.70 3.77 -6.05
CA VAL A 24 -17.05 4.48 -7.28
C VAL A 24 -15.93 5.46 -7.59
N ALA A 25 -15.17 5.21 -8.65
CA ALA A 25 -14.16 6.16 -9.11
C ALA A 25 -14.84 7.44 -9.62
N PRO A 26 -14.44 8.63 -9.11
CA PRO A 26 -14.84 9.90 -9.70
C PRO A 26 -14.43 10.00 -11.18
N THR A 27 -15.13 10.86 -11.92
CA THR A 27 -14.83 11.14 -13.33
C THR A 27 -13.35 11.46 -13.54
N GLY A 28 -12.73 10.77 -14.50
CA GLY A 28 -11.32 10.95 -14.87
C GLY A 28 -10.34 10.08 -14.07
N LEU A 29 -10.80 9.36 -13.03
CA LEU A 29 -10.00 8.35 -12.33
C LEU A 29 -10.42 6.95 -12.78
N ALA A 30 -9.54 5.98 -12.54
CA ALA A 30 -9.80 4.57 -12.80
C ALA A 30 -9.70 3.74 -11.52
N THR A 31 -10.44 2.64 -11.44
CA THR A 31 -10.25 1.59 -10.43
C THR A 31 -9.23 0.56 -10.94
N LEU A 32 -8.83 -0.39 -10.08
CA LEU A 32 -8.04 -1.55 -10.51
C LEU A 32 -8.79 -2.42 -11.53
N ALA A 33 -10.13 -2.48 -11.47
CA ALA A 33 -10.92 -3.22 -12.44
C ALA A 33 -10.84 -2.59 -13.84
N ASP A 34 -10.89 -1.26 -13.92
CA ASP A 34 -10.81 -0.52 -15.19
C ASP A 34 -9.47 -0.65 -15.92
N VAL A 35 -8.44 -1.13 -15.22
CA VAL A 35 -7.09 -1.37 -15.77
C VAL A 35 -6.73 -2.86 -15.80
N GLY A 36 -7.67 -3.76 -15.48
CA GLY A 36 -7.47 -5.21 -15.54
C GLY A 36 -6.55 -5.76 -14.45
N LEU A 37 -6.52 -5.13 -13.28
CA LEU A 37 -5.74 -5.54 -12.09
C LEU A 37 -6.66 -5.90 -10.91
N ASP A 38 -7.90 -6.33 -11.19
CA ASP A 38 -8.87 -6.71 -10.15
C ASP A 38 -8.61 -8.13 -9.60
N GLY A 39 -7.53 -8.27 -8.83
CA GLY A 39 -7.18 -9.52 -8.16
C GLY A 39 -7.86 -9.74 -6.80
N PRO A 40 -7.60 -10.88 -6.15
CA PRO A 40 -8.07 -11.20 -4.79
C PRO A 40 -7.26 -10.46 -3.70
N TYR A 41 -6.94 -9.19 -3.96
CA TYR A 41 -6.16 -8.32 -3.10
C TYR A 41 -6.79 -6.91 -3.10
N VAL A 42 -6.45 -6.11 -2.10
CA VAL A 42 -6.82 -4.69 -2.04
C VAL A 42 -5.93 -3.89 -2.98
N SER A 43 -4.61 -4.07 -2.88
CA SER A 43 -3.65 -3.47 -3.81
C SER A 43 -2.75 -4.57 -4.38
N PRO A 44 -2.30 -4.48 -5.65
CA PRO A 44 -1.32 -5.41 -6.19
C PRO A 44 -0.07 -5.52 -5.31
N TYR A 45 0.30 -4.48 -4.57
CA TYR A 45 1.41 -4.53 -3.61
C TYR A 45 1.31 -5.69 -2.62
N GLN A 46 0.11 -6.17 -2.27
CA GLN A 46 -0.08 -7.30 -1.35
C GLN A 46 0.50 -8.62 -1.87
N LEU A 47 0.78 -8.73 -3.17
CA LEU A 47 1.53 -9.87 -3.73
C LEU A 47 2.97 -9.95 -3.19
N SER A 48 3.54 -8.82 -2.78
CA SER A 48 4.91 -8.74 -2.23
C SER A 48 4.97 -8.21 -0.80
N CYS A 49 4.04 -7.34 -0.39
CA CYS A 49 3.97 -6.61 0.86
C CYS A 49 2.60 -6.85 1.54
N GLY A 50 2.30 -8.11 1.85
CA GLY A 50 0.99 -8.57 2.34
C GLY A 50 0.98 -9.03 3.80
N ALA A 51 1.97 -8.67 4.62
CA ALA A 51 2.10 -9.15 6.00
C ALA A 51 0.85 -8.82 6.83
N ALA A 52 0.12 -9.82 7.33
CA ALA A 52 -1.12 -9.60 8.08
C ALA A 52 -0.88 -8.91 9.43
N ASP A 53 0.28 -9.15 10.04
CA ASP A 53 0.72 -8.70 11.35
C ASP A 53 1.91 -7.71 11.30
N GLY A 54 2.48 -7.48 10.11
CA GLY A 54 3.57 -6.53 9.92
C GLY A 54 3.12 -5.06 9.99
N PRO A 55 4.08 -4.13 10.13
CA PRO A 55 3.80 -2.70 10.11
C PRO A 55 3.27 -2.28 8.74
N VAL A 56 2.47 -1.22 8.75
CA VAL A 56 1.75 -0.75 7.57
C VAL A 56 2.41 0.50 7.00
N LEU A 57 2.83 0.40 5.75
CA LEU A 57 3.20 1.56 4.95
C LEU A 57 1.96 2.06 4.20
N VAL A 58 1.59 3.31 4.42
CA VAL A 58 0.51 3.98 3.67
C VAL A 58 1.14 4.96 2.70
N SER A 59 1.08 4.70 1.40
CA SER A 59 1.46 5.67 0.36
C SER A 59 0.25 6.46 -0.13
N PHE A 60 0.46 7.45 -1.00
CA PHE A 60 -0.63 8.23 -1.57
C PHE A 60 -1.57 7.37 -2.44
N ASN A 61 -1.05 6.78 -3.50
CA ASN A 61 -1.77 5.95 -4.45
C ASN A 61 -0.83 4.90 -5.05
N PHE A 62 -1.37 3.97 -5.83
CA PHE A 62 -0.57 2.91 -6.46
C PHE A 62 0.30 3.46 -7.61
N LEU A 63 -0.34 3.95 -8.66
CA LEU A 63 0.26 4.51 -9.89
C LEU A 63 -0.85 5.13 -10.76
N ASP A 64 -0.47 5.78 -11.87
CA ASP A 64 -1.43 6.30 -12.85
C ASP A 64 -1.99 5.20 -13.77
N ALA A 65 -3.21 5.41 -14.25
CA ALA A 65 -3.95 4.44 -15.04
C ALA A 65 -3.26 4.03 -16.36
N PRO A 66 -2.62 4.94 -17.14
CA PRO A 66 -1.85 4.55 -18.31
C PRO A 66 -0.72 3.56 -17.97
N THR A 67 0.12 3.89 -16.98
CA THR A 67 1.20 3.00 -16.54
C THR A 67 0.66 1.63 -16.08
N ALA A 68 -0.50 1.61 -15.41
CA ALA A 68 -1.14 0.38 -14.96
C ALA A 68 -1.47 -0.57 -16.11
N ARG A 69 -2.05 -0.01 -17.18
CA ARG A 69 -2.45 -0.74 -18.37
C ARG A 69 -1.23 -1.24 -19.13
N ASP A 70 -0.26 -0.35 -19.35
CA ASP A 70 0.94 -0.65 -20.13
C ASP A 70 1.81 -1.72 -19.45
N ARG A 71 1.83 -1.75 -18.12
CA ARG A 71 2.67 -2.65 -17.33
C ARG A 71 1.89 -3.75 -16.62
N ARG A 72 0.63 -3.99 -17.04
CA ARG A 72 -0.31 -4.91 -16.38
C ARG A 72 0.27 -6.30 -16.12
N ALA A 73 1.00 -6.87 -17.07
CA ALA A 73 1.57 -8.22 -16.93
C ALA A 73 2.58 -8.30 -15.78
N THR A 74 3.49 -7.32 -15.69
CA THR A 74 4.45 -7.23 -14.58
C THR A 74 3.73 -6.99 -13.26
N LEU A 75 2.77 -6.07 -13.24
CA LEU A 75 2.01 -5.74 -12.03
C LEU A 75 1.16 -6.91 -11.51
N ALA A 76 0.57 -7.71 -12.41
CA ALA A 76 -0.23 -8.88 -12.04
C ALA A 76 0.64 -10.01 -11.47
N ARG A 77 1.91 -10.10 -11.88
CA ARG A 77 2.86 -11.10 -11.40
C ARG A 77 3.55 -10.67 -10.10
N ASP A 78 4.11 -9.46 -10.10
CA ASP A 78 5.03 -9.01 -9.07
C ASP A 78 4.35 -8.08 -8.04
N GLY A 79 3.22 -7.46 -8.41
CA GLY A 79 2.49 -6.51 -7.57
C GLY A 79 3.03 -5.08 -7.59
N TYR A 80 4.19 -4.85 -8.20
CA TYR A 80 4.85 -3.55 -8.27
C TYR A 80 5.80 -3.47 -9.49
N LEU A 81 6.34 -2.28 -9.74
CA LEU A 81 7.38 -2.05 -10.77
C LEU A 81 8.74 -1.82 -10.09
N PRO A 82 9.69 -2.78 -10.17
CA PRO A 82 10.99 -2.66 -9.51
C PRO A 82 11.80 -1.43 -9.93
N GLU A 83 11.62 -0.98 -11.16
CA GLU A 83 12.32 0.17 -11.73
C GLU A 83 11.89 1.51 -11.14
N MET A 84 10.71 1.60 -10.50
CA MET A 84 10.22 2.85 -9.91
C MET A 84 11.08 3.29 -8.73
N LEU A 85 11.39 4.58 -8.65
CA LEU A 85 12.19 5.15 -7.55
C LEU A 85 11.62 4.78 -6.17
N PHE A 86 10.29 4.79 -6.01
CA PHE A 86 9.63 4.37 -4.79
C PHE A 86 10.06 2.96 -4.37
N ASN A 87 10.00 2.01 -5.29
CA ASN A 87 10.34 0.61 -5.04
C ASN A 87 11.83 0.42 -4.78
N ARG A 88 12.71 1.10 -5.54
CA ARG A 88 14.16 1.04 -5.28
C ARG A 88 14.54 1.59 -3.91
N VAL A 89 13.86 2.63 -3.42
CA VAL A 89 14.08 3.15 -2.05
C VAL A 89 13.56 2.16 -1.01
N LEU A 90 12.38 1.59 -1.22
CA LEU A 90 11.81 0.57 -0.33
C LEU A 90 12.74 -0.66 -0.23
N ASP A 91 13.20 -1.18 -1.37
CA ASP A 91 14.12 -2.32 -1.43
C ASP A 91 15.44 -2.02 -0.71
N ALA A 92 16.01 -0.83 -0.94
CA ALA A 92 17.23 -0.42 -0.25
C ALA A 92 17.03 -0.24 1.26
N ALA A 93 15.85 0.23 1.70
CA ALA A 93 15.52 0.35 3.12
C ALA A 93 15.39 -1.02 3.79
N LEU A 94 14.69 -1.96 3.15
CA LEU A 94 14.53 -3.33 3.65
C LEU A 94 15.86 -4.08 3.67
N ALA A 95 16.69 -3.93 2.63
CA ALA A 95 18.02 -4.54 2.57
C ALA A 95 18.93 -4.08 3.72
N ARG A 96 18.88 -2.80 4.10
CA ARG A 96 19.62 -2.27 5.28
C ARG A 96 19.22 -2.93 6.59
N LEU A 97 18.00 -3.45 6.67
CA LEU A 97 17.47 -4.12 7.86
C LEU A 97 17.60 -5.65 7.77
N GLY A 98 18.11 -6.19 6.66
CA GLY A 98 18.07 -7.64 6.40
C GLY A 98 16.64 -8.19 6.30
N ARG A 99 15.67 -7.35 5.91
CA ARG A 99 14.24 -7.69 5.84
C ARG A 99 13.78 -7.94 4.41
N ALA A 100 12.72 -8.72 4.27
CA ALA A 100 12.03 -8.96 3.01
C ALA A 100 10.71 -8.18 2.93
N ARG A 101 10.22 -7.95 1.71
CA ARG A 101 8.95 -7.25 1.47
C ARG A 101 7.75 -7.93 2.15
N HIS A 102 7.75 -9.26 2.24
CA HIS A 102 6.65 -10.02 2.84
C HIS A 102 6.54 -9.85 4.37
N GLU A 103 7.49 -9.15 5.01
CA GLU A 103 7.46 -8.82 6.43
C GLU A 103 6.76 -7.48 6.71
N ILE A 104 6.36 -6.75 5.67
CA ILE A 104 5.62 -5.48 5.79
C ILE A 104 4.31 -5.56 5.03
N TYR A 105 3.39 -4.66 5.38
CA TYR A 105 2.15 -4.43 4.65
C TYR A 105 2.21 -3.09 3.93
N LEU A 106 1.78 -3.02 2.67
CA LEU A 106 1.72 -1.75 1.94
C LEU A 106 0.32 -1.52 1.36
N THR A 107 -0.26 -0.37 1.71
CA THR A 107 -1.54 0.11 1.18
C THR A 107 -1.46 1.60 0.81
N HIS A 108 -2.60 2.17 0.42
CA HIS A 108 -2.73 3.50 -0.15
C HIS A 108 -3.79 4.32 0.57
N ALA A 109 -3.60 5.63 0.63
CA ALA A 109 -4.63 6.57 1.04
C ALA A 109 -5.73 6.71 -0.01
N ALA A 110 -5.39 6.51 -1.29
CA ALA A 110 -6.33 6.49 -2.42
C ALA A 110 -6.27 5.15 -3.16
N HIS A 111 -7.41 4.46 -3.23
CA HIS A 111 -7.60 3.19 -3.95
C HIS A 111 -8.16 3.42 -5.37
N VAL A 112 -7.71 4.50 -6.00
CA VAL A 112 -8.04 4.92 -7.37
C VAL A 112 -6.79 5.38 -8.09
N LEU A 113 -6.81 5.31 -9.42
CA LEU A 113 -5.68 5.58 -10.29
C LEU A 113 -5.93 6.88 -11.07
N PRO A 114 -5.06 7.89 -10.95
CA PRO A 114 -5.16 9.13 -11.71
C PRO A 114 -4.90 8.91 -13.21
N PRO A 115 -5.36 9.82 -14.08
CA PRO A 115 -5.23 9.67 -15.54
C PRO A 115 -3.80 9.89 -16.04
N ALA A 116 -2.92 10.48 -15.22
CA ALA A 116 -1.52 10.69 -15.54
C ALA A 116 -0.67 10.69 -14.27
N ARG A 117 0.63 10.48 -14.43
CA ARG A 117 1.59 10.54 -13.33
C ARG A 117 1.56 11.91 -12.66
N SER A 118 1.53 11.91 -11.33
CA SER A 118 1.44 13.13 -10.50
C SER A 118 0.16 13.97 -10.69
N ALA A 119 -0.83 13.50 -11.47
CA ALA A 119 -2.11 14.18 -11.51
C ALA A 119 -2.82 14.09 -10.15
N PRO A 120 -3.54 15.14 -9.74
CA PRO A 120 -4.15 15.19 -8.42
C PRO A 120 -5.26 14.15 -8.30
N VAL A 121 -5.37 13.55 -7.11
CA VAL A 121 -6.56 12.79 -6.71
C VAL A 121 -7.40 13.69 -5.82
N PRO A 122 -8.69 13.92 -6.13
CA PRO A 122 -9.57 14.74 -5.31
C PRO A 122 -9.64 14.22 -3.87
N ARG A 123 -9.68 15.14 -2.91
CA ARG A 123 -9.78 14.80 -1.48
C ARG A 123 -10.95 13.86 -1.16
N ALA A 124 -12.11 14.07 -1.78
CA ALA A 124 -13.27 13.20 -1.60
C ALA A 124 -13.00 11.74 -1.97
N ALA A 125 -12.17 11.49 -3.00
CA ALA A 125 -11.79 10.14 -3.40
C ALA A 125 -10.82 9.48 -2.40
N ILE A 126 -9.92 10.29 -1.83
CA ILE A 126 -9.01 9.86 -0.76
C ILE A 126 -9.84 9.50 0.47
N ASP A 127 -10.74 10.38 0.91
CA ASP A 127 -11.55 10.18 2.10
C ASP A 127 -12.47 8.95 1.93
N ALA A 128 -13.10 8.77 0.75
CA ALA A 128 -13.88 7.56 0.45
C ALA A 128 -13.03 6.27 0.50
N SER A 129 -11.80 6.32 0.00
CA SER A 129 -10.86 5.18 0.05
C SER A 129 -10.45 4.84 1.48
N MET A 130 -10.14 5.86 2.29
CA MET A 130 -9.77 5.70 3.69
C MET A 130 -10.91 5.12 4.53
N GLU A 131 -12.13 5.64 4.33
CA GLU A 131 -13.32 5.21 5.05
C GLU A 131 -13.71 3.77 4.75
N ALA A 132 -13.72 3.40 3.46
CA ALA A 132 -14.17 2.09 3.02
C ALA A 132 -13.11 0.99 3.21
N VAL A 133 -11.82 1.35 3.11
CA VAL A 133 -10.74 0.36 2.97
C VAL A 133 -9.60 0.61 3.97
N THR A 134 -8.86 1.71 3.82
CA THR A 134 -7.53 1.83 4.44
C THR A 134 -7.57 1.80 5.97
N ARG A 135 -8.58 2.41 6.61
CA ARG A 135 -8.71 2.38 8.08
C ARG A 135 -8.88 0.95 8.63
N PHE A 136 -9.50 0.08 7.85
CA PHE A 136 -9.73 -1.31 8.21
C PHE A 136 -8.53 -2.18 7.86
N GLU A 137 -7.76 -1.82 6.83
CA GLU A 137 -6.46 -2.44 6.59
C GLU A 137 -5.49 -2.13 7.71
N THR A 138 -5.44 -0.92 8.25
CA THR A 138 -4.48 -0.59 9.31
C THR A 138 -4.73 -1.37 10.60
N ALA A 139 -5.99 -1.62 10.99
CA ALA A 139 -6.38 -2.53 12.09
C ALA A 139 -5.49 -2.45 13.35
N ASP A 140 -5.24 -1.24 13.86
CA ASP A 140 -4.40 -0.93 15.04
C ASP A 140 -2.90 -1.26 14.92
N ARG A 141 -2.44 -1.65 13.73
CA ARG A 141 -1.02 -1.91 13.46
C ARG A 141 -0.23 -0.61 13.44
N PRO A 142 1.07 -0.62 13.78
CA PRO A 142 1.94 0.53 13.61
C PRO A 142 1.94 1.01 12.15
N VAL A 143 1.68 2.30 11.94
CA VAL A 143 1.58 2.91 10.61
C VAL A 143 2.73 3.87 10.35
N ILE A 144 3.29 3.79 9.15
CA ILE A 144 4.20 4.80 8.59
C ILE A 144 3.52 5.40 7.36
N ALA A 145 3.21 6.69 7.42
CA ALA A 145 2.58 7.41 6.33
C ALA A 145 3.66 8.05 5.43
N LEU A 146 3.62 7.74 4.14
CA LEU A 146 4.62 8.15 3.15
C LEU A 146 4.10 9.33 2.33
N GLY A 147 4.55 10.53 2.69
CA GLY A 147 4.22 11.79 2.05
C GLY A 147 3.03 12.51 2.71
N ASP A 148 2.95 13.82 2.45
CA ASP A 148 2.02 14.73 3.14
C ASP A 148 0.56 14.34 2.96
N VAL A 149 0.19 13.82 1.77
CA VAL A 149 -1.18 13.40 1.50
C VAL A 149 -1.57 12.18 2.33
N ALA A 150 -0.70 11.18 2.43
CA ALA A 150 -0.94 9.99 3.24
C ALA A 150 -0.98 10.33 4.73
N ALA A 151 -0.05 11.15 5.21
CA ALA A 151 0.00 11.60 6.60
C ALA A 151 -1.24 12.42 6.97
N SER A 152 -1.62 13.37 6.11
CA SER A 152 -2.84 14.17 6.30
C SER A 152 -4.09 13.30 6.30
N ALA A 153 -4.16 12.28 5.45
CA ALA A 153 -5.28 11.34 5.44
C ALA A 153 -5.33 10.52 6.73
N CYS A 154 -4.20 9.96 7.18
CA CYS A 154 -4.13 9.22 8.45
C CYS A 154 -4.59 10.10 9.63
N ALA A 155 -4.12 11.35 9.70
CA ALA A 155 -4.52 12.30 10.74
C ALA A 155 -6.05 12.57 10.76
N ARG A 156 -6.67 12.77 9.58
CA ARG A 156 -8.12 13.00 9.47
C ARG A 156 -8.96 11.82 9.95
N PHE A 157 -8.43 10.60 9.80
CA PHE A 157 -9.11 9.36 10.18
C PHE A 157 -8.69 8.86 11.57
N GLY A 158 -7.94 9.65 12.34
CA GLY A 158 -7.51 9.29 13.68
C GLY A 158 -6.52 8.12 13.74
N ILE A 159 -5.81 7.85 12.64
CA ILE A 159 -4.81 6.77 12.56
C ILE A 159 -3.48 7.30 13.09
N ALA A 160 -3.02 6.76 14.22
CA ALA A 160 -1.69 7.06 14.76
C ALA A 160 -0.60 6.59 13.77
N HIS A 161 0.33 7.47 13.42
CA HIS A 161 1.35 7.18 12.42
C HIS A 161 2.64 7.98 12.59
N ASP A 162 3.74 7.40 12.12
CA ASP A 162 4.98 8.11 11.84
C ASP A 162 4.92 8.70 10.41
N ALA A 163 5.07 10.01 10.26
CA ALA A 163 5.09 10.66 8.96
C ALA A 163 6.52 10.73 8.39
N LEU A 164 6.69 10.31 7.13
CA LEU A 164 7.93 10.45 6.39
C LEU A 164 7.71 11.13 5.03
N PRO A 165 8.72 11.84 4.48
CA PRO A 165 8.67 12.27 3.09
C PRO A 165 8.45 11.09 2.14
N HIS A 166 7.68 11.32 1.07
CA HIS A 166 7.42 10.28 0.09
C HIS A 166 8.75 9.78 -0.54
N PRO A 167 8.97 8.47 -0.74
CA PRO A 167 10.21 7.93 -1.32
C PRO A 167 10.60 8.52 -2.69
N SER A 168 9.62 8.99 -3.46
CA SER A 168 9.83 9.67 -4.75
C SER A 168 9.98 11.19 -4.64
N ALA A 169 9.94 11.79 -3.45
CA ALA A 169 10.10 13.24 -3.26
C ALA A 169 11.47 13.72 -3.73
N ARG A 170 11.57 14.96 -4.21
CA ARG A 170 12.84 15.57 -4.65
C ARG A 170 13.67 16.03 -3.43
N GLY A 171 14.94 16.39 -3.66
CA GLY A 171 15.76 17.09 -2.65
C GLY A 171 16.58 16.21 -1.70
N ARG A 172 16.46 14.88 -1.77
CA ARG A 172 17.32 13.94 -1.03
C ARG A 172 17.84 12.84 -1.94
N THR A 173 18.99 12.27 -1.60
CA THR A 173 19.52 11.12 -2.34
C THR A 173 18.63 9.89 -2.12
N ARG A 174 18.77 8.88 -2.99
CA ARG A 174 18.09 7.59 -2.78
C ARG A 174 18.50 6.97 -1.45
N ASP A 175 19.78 7.10 -1.11
CA ASP A 175 20.38 6.51 0.08
C ASP A 175 19.83 7.13 1.37
N ASP A 176 19.74 8.47 1.43
CA ASP A 176 19.15 9.18 2.56
C ASP A 176 17.69 8.80 2.82
N LYS A 177 16.93 8.62 1.74
CA LYS A 177 15.52 8.21 1.84
C LYS A 177 15.41 6.78 2.33
N ALA A 178 16.25 5.88 1.84
CA ALA A 178 16.31 4.50 2.29
C ALA A 178 16.71 4.41 3.77
N ALA A 179 17.69 5.22 4.21
CA ALA A 179 18.10 5.33 5.60
C ALA A 179 16.96 5.79 6.52
N ALA A 180 16.25 6.85 6.13
CA ALA A 180 15.12 7.37 6.89
C ALA A 180 13.98 6.36 7.00
N LEU A 181 13.64 5.69 5.89
CA LEU A 181 12.60 4.67 5.87
C LEU A 181 12.99 3.44 6.72
N ALA A 182 14.25 2.97 6.60
CA ALA A 182 14.77 1.87 7.40
C ALA A 182 14.68 2.19 8.90
N THR A 183 15.05 3.43 9.29
CA THR A 183 14.96 3.88 10.69
C THR A 183 13.52 3.84 11.20
N ALA A 184 12.55 4.32 10.42
CA ALA A 184 11.15 4.27 10.83
C ALA A 184 10.61 2.84 10.92
N ILE A 185 10.92 1.98 9.94
CA ILE A 185 10.52 0.57 9.97
C ILE A 185 11.11 -0.14 11.19
N ALA A 186 12.39 0.11 11.53
CA ALA A 186 13.04 -0.49 12.68
C ALA A 186 12.43 -0.09 14.03
N ARG A 187 11.78 1.09 14.13
CA ARG A 187 11.08 1.50 15.36
C ARG A 187 9.78 0.73 15.59
N VAL A 188 9.14 0.27 14.52
CA VAL A 188 7.81 -0.35 14.57
C VAL A 188 7.84 -1.86 14.37
N LEU A 189 8.91 -2.40 13.79
CA LEU A 189 9.15 -3.83 13.80
C LEU A 189 9.72 -4.26 15.16
N PRO A 190 9.24 -5.37 15.74
CA PRO A 190 9.97 -6.01 16.81
C PRO A 190 11.39 -6.35 16.32
N ALA A 191 12.37 -6.26 17.22
CA ALA A 191 13.72 -6.73 16.96
C ALA A 191 13.66 -8.15 16.36
N VAL A 192 14.54 -8.46 15.41
CA VAL A 192 14.71 -9.85 14.96
C VAL A 192 15.10 -10.63 16.22
N ALA A 193 14.18 -11.37 16.82
CA ALA A 193 14.57 -12.41 17.74
C ALA A 193 15.50 -13.32 16.94
N ASP A 194 16.72 -13.55 17.43
CA ASP A 194 17.65 -14.51 16.86
C ASP A 194 16.85 -15.76 16.51
N ARG A 195 16.59 -15.98 15.22
CA ARG A 195 16.06 -17.25 14.77
C ARG A 195 17.20 -18.23 15.00
N GLN A 196 17.27 -18.80 16.19
CA GLN A 196 18.10 -19.97 16.44
C GLN A 196 17.69 -20.99 15.39
N VAL A 197 18.58 -21.18 14.41
CA VAL A 197 18.54 -22.33 13.53
C VAL A 197 18.59 -23.54 14.46
N PRO A 198 17.60 -24.43 14.47
CA PRO A 198 17.73 -25.67 15.20
C PRO A 198 18.95 -26.39 14.64
N ALA A 199 20.00 -26.52 15.44
CA ALA A 199 21.08 -27.43 15.15
C ALA A 199 20.47 -28.84 15.13
N HIS A 200 20.22 -29.38 13.95
CA HIS A 200 19.90 -30.78 13.81
C HIS A 200 21.13 -31.59 14.24
N ALA A 201 20.98 -32.25 15.39
CA ALA A 201 21.75 -33.43 15.79
C ALA A 201 21.27 -34.65 14.99
#